data_AF-A0A8P0SCZ1-F1
#
_entry.id   AF-A0A8P0SCZ1-F1
#
_cell.length_a   1.000
_cell.length_b   1.000
_cell.length_c   1.000
_cell.angle_alpha   90.00
_cell.angle_beta   90.00
_cell.angle_gamma   90.00
#
_symmetry.space_group_name_H-M   'P 1'
#
loop_
_entity.id
_entity.type
_entity.pdbx_description
1 polymer ?
#
loop_
_entity_poly.entity_id
_entity_poly.type
_entity_poly.pdbx_seq_one_letter_code
_entity_poly.pdbx_strand_id
1 'polypeptide(L)'
;METFCLKVTFWVALVGYVIGDHPESYSTNLSTPVDFTTFHGTELSFLVTTHRPTNLALPSNGSMHSYCPQQTKITSAFKYINTVISCTIFIVGMVGNATLLRIIYQNKCMRNGPNALIASLALGDLIYVVIDLPINVFKLLAGRWPFDHNDFGVFLCKLFPFLQKSSVGITVLNLCALSVDRYRAVASWSRVQGIGIPLITAIEIVSIWILSFILAIPEAIGFVMVPFEYKGEQHKTCMLNATSKFMEFYQDVKDWWLFGFYFCMPLVCTAIFYTLMTCEMLNRRNGSLRIALSEHLKQRREVAKTVFCLVVIFALCWFPLHLSRILKKTVYDEMDKNRCELLSFLLLMDYIGINLATMNSCINPIALYFVSKKFKNCFQVRLLCTYFLRTTK
;
A
#
# COMPACT_ATOMS: atom_id res chain seq x y z
N MET A 1 -11.29 -10.25 -17.33
CA MET A 1 -9.85 -10.48 -17.59
C MET A 1 -9.31 -9.43 -18.56
N GLU A 2 -10.06 -9.08 -19.61
CA GLU A 2 -9.71 -8.00 -20.55
C GLU A 2 -9.64 -6.61 -19.91
N THR A 3 -10.61 -6.24 -19.06
CA THR A 3 -10.60 -4.96 -18.29
C THR A 3 -9.43 -4.87 -17.30
N PHE A 4 -8.88 -6.00 -16.89
CA PHE A 4 -7.76 -6.10 -15.96
C PHE A 4 -6.41 -6.05 -16.69
N CYS A 5 -6.33 -6.67 -17.88
CA CYS A 5 -5.21 -6.54 -18.79
C CYS A 5 -5.06 -5.09 -19.27
N LEU A 6 -6.15 -4.40 -19.60
CA LEU A 6 -6.13 -2.98 -20.00
C LEU A 6 -5.53 -2.07 -18.92
N LYS A 7 -5.85 -2.31 -17.64
CA LYS A 7 -5.28 -1.54 -16.53
C LYS A 7 -3.78 -1.81 -16.36
N VAL A 8 -3.33 -3.06 -16.56
CA VAL A 8 -1.90 -3.42 -16.54
C VAL A 8 -1.15 -2.77 -17.69
N THR A 9 -1.68 -2.85 -18.92
CA THR A 9 -1.06 -2.24 -20.09
C THR A 9 -0.98 -0.73 -19.95
N PHE A 10 -2.01 -0.09 -19.40
CA PHE A 10 -1.98 1.36 -19.12
C PHE A 10 -0.86 1.75 -18.16
N TRP A 11 -0.71 1.06 -17.04
CA TRP A 11 0.35 1.37 -16.06
C TRP A 11 1.74 1.01 -16.56
N VAL A 12 1.90 -0.11 -17.26
CA VAL A 12 3.18 -0.49 -17.88
C VAL A 12 3.54 0.48 -19.00
N ALA A 13 2.59 0.97 -19.78
CA ALA A 13 2.82 2.01 -20.79
C ALA A 13 3.17 3.36 -20.15
N LEU A 14 2.52 3.74 -19.05
CA LEU A 14 2.84 4.97 -18.32
C LEU A 14 4.25 4.91 -17.70
N VAL A 15 4.62 3.79 -17.08
CA VAL A 15 5.98 3.59 -16.54
C VAL A 15 7.00 3.50 -17.68
N GLY A 16 6.67 2.81 -18.77
CA GLY A 16 7.52 2.72 -19.96
C GLY A 16 7.75 4.07 -20.64
N TYR A 17 6.72 4.92 -20.70
CA TYR A 17 6.84 6.30 -21.18
C TYR A 17 7.79 7.12 -20.31
N VAL A 18 7.66 7.03 -18.97
CA VAL A 18 8.55 7.73 -18.03
C VAL A 18 9.99 7.20 -18.07
N ILE A 19 10.20 5.90 -18.32
CA ILE A 19 11.54 5.32 -18.51
C ILE A 19 12.13 5.73 -19.88
N GLY A 20 11.28 5.90 -20.90
CA GLY A 20 11.67 6.34 -22.24
C GLY A 20 12.06 7.82 -22.33
N ASP A 21 11.47 8.67 -21.48
CA ASP A 21 11.92 10.05 -21.23
C ASP A 21 13.19 10.05 -20.34
N HIS A 22 14.31 9.58 -20.90
CA HIS A 22 15.62 9.81 -20.27
C HIS A 22 15.93 11.33 -20.28
N PRO A 23 16.46 11.90 -19.18
CA PRO A 23 16.70 13.34 -19.02
C PRO A 23 17.96 13.87 -19.75
N GLU A 24 18.39 13.24 -20.84
CA GLU A 24 19.59 13.65 -21.60
C GLU A 24 19.31 14.69 -22.70
N SER A 25 18.08 15.18 -22.85
CA SER A 25 17.74 16.17 -23.89
C SER A 25 17.76 17.64 -23.45
N TYR A 26 18.14 17.95 -22.20
CA TYR A 26 18.31 19.33 -21.73
C TYR A 26 19.79 19.68 -21.46
N SER A 27 20.64 19.44 -22.45
CA SER A 27 22.00 20.01 -22.46
C SER A 27 22.46 20.30 -23.89
N THR A 28 21.75 21.22 -24.56
CA THR A 28 22.31 21.91 -25.73
C THR A 28 21.96 23.39 -25.72
N ASN A 29 22.98 24.19 -25.37
CA ASN A 29 23.40 25.41 -26.04
C ASN A 29 22.32 26.46 -26.39
N LEU A 30 22.33 27.58 -25.68
CA LEU A 30 22.38 28.86 -26.39
C LEU A 30 23.15 29.92 -25.60
N SER A 31 24.45 29.99 -25.89
CA SER A 31 25.24 31.21 -25.83
C SER A 31 24.81 32.12 -26.99
N THR A 32 24.20 33.27 -26.69
CA THR A 32 24.53 34.62 -27.26
C THR A 32 23.44 35.63 -26.86
N PRO A 33 23.82 36.90 -26.60
CA PRO A 33 22.89 37.97 -26.26
C PRO A 33 22.35 38.62 -27.54
N VAL A 34 21.05 38.92 -27.57
CA VAL A 34 20.48 39.80 -28.59
C VAL A 34 19.61 40.85 -27.91
N ASP A 35 20.16 42.06 -27.85
CA ASP A 35 19.40 43.30 -27.64
C ASP A 35 18.44 43.51 -28.81
N PHE A 36 17.21 43.92 -28.51
CA PHE A 36 16.45 44.80 -29.41
C PHE A 36 15.54 45.73 -28.60
N THR A 37 15.79 47.01 -28.80
CA THR A 37 15.04 48.16 -28.32
C THR A 37 13.74 48.38 -29.09
N THR A 38 12.79 49.02 -28.39
CA THR A 38 11.69 49.89 -28.87
C THR A 38 10.57 49.30 -29.72
N PHE A 39 9.32 49.43 -29.24
CA PHE A 39 8.27 50.19 -29.95
C PHE A 39 7.11 50.60 -29.01
N HIS A 40 6.56 51.78 -29.28
CA HIS A 40 5.66 52.60 -28.47
C HIS A 40 4.19 52.47 -28.93
N GLY A 41 3.24 52.68 -28.01
CA GLY A 41 1.84 53.10 -28.27
C GLY A 41 0.79 51.99 -28.21
N THR A 42 -0.45 52.17 -27.74
CA THR A 42 -1.20 53.32 -27.20
C THR A 42 -2.45 52.78 -26.49
N GLU A 43 -2.85 53.43 -25.39
CA GLU A 43 -4.11 53.48 -24.63
C GLU A 43 -5.34 52.59 -25.00
N LEU A 44 -6.00 52.01 -23.98
CA LEU A 44 -7.34 52.49 -23.57
C LEU A 44 -7.69 52.08 -22.12
N SER A 45 -8.11 53.08 -21.37
CA SER A 45 -8.49 53.15 -19.96
C SER A 45 -9.86 52.54 -19.62
N PHE A 46 -10.00 51.94 -18.44
CA PHE A 46 -11.20 52.08 -17.60
C PHE A 46 -10.78 52.39 -16.16
N LEU A 47 -11.30 53.50 -15.65
CA LEU A 47 -10.91 54.18 -14.43
C LEU A 47 -12.14 54.17 -13.50
N VAL A 48 -12.02 53.54 -12.32
CA VAL A 48 -12.89 53.86 -11.18
C VAL A 48 -11.99 54.09 -9.97
N THR A 49 -12.01 55.35 -9.55
CA THR A 49 -11.34 56.01 -8.43
C THR A 49 -11.72 55.47 -7.06
N THR A 50 -10.77 55.46 -6.10
CA THR A 50 -10.90 56.15 -4.79
C THR A 50 -9.60 56.14 -3.95
N HIS A 51 -9.06 57.35 -3.71
CA HIS A 51 -8.31 57.90 -2.55
C HIS A 51 -7.34 57.07 -1.65
N ARG A 52 -6.04 57.48 -1.67
CA ARG A 52 -4.92 57.64 -0.66
C ARG A 52 -5.03 56.99 0.76
N PRO A 53 -3.91 56.73 1.53
CA PRO A 53 -2.53 57.27 1.42
C PRO A 53 -1.32 56.32 1.71
N THR A 54 -0.14 56.89 1.42
CA THR A 54 1.25 56.69 1.89
C THR A 54 1.63 55.57 2.88
N ASN A 55 2.65 54.78 2.46
CA ASN A 55 3.75 54.17 3.23
C ASN A 55 3.53 53.89 4.73
N LEU A 56 3.26 52.63 5.05
CA LEU A 56 3.69 52.04 6.33
C LEU A 56 4.29 50.65 6.03
N ALA A 57 5.60 50.52 6.21
CA ALA A 57 6.29 49.25 6.17
C ALA A 57 5.72 48.34 7.27
N LEU A 58 5.26 47.14 6.90
CA LEU A 58 4.97 46.05 7.84
C LEU A 58 5.94 44.89 7.58
N PRO A 59 6.44 44.25 8.64
CA PRO A 59 7.52 43.30 8.56
C PRO A 59 7.03 41.97 7.98
N SER A 60 7.77 41.44 7.00
CA SER A 60 7.59 40.10 6.45
C SER A 60 8.00 39.06 7.49
N ASN A 61 7.08 38.68 8.38
CA ASN A 61 7.18 37.46 9.16
C ASN A 61 6.16 36.45 8.62
N GLY A 62 6.48 35.92 7.44
CA GLY A 62 5.89 34.69 6.92
C GLY A 62 6.87 33.56 7.15
N SER A 63 6.48 32.58 7.96
CA SER A 63 7.22 31.34 8.21
C SER A 63 7.62 30.67 6.90
N MET A 64 8.85 30.92 6.46
CA MET A 64 9.47 30.23 5.34
C MET A 64 9.71 28.81 5.80
N HIS A 65 8.85 27.86 5.44
CA HIS A 65 9.15 26.43 5.58
C HIS A 65 10.51 26.21 4.92
N SER A 66 11.55 26.01 5.73
CA SER A 66 12.92 25.98 5.25
C SER A 66 13.14 24.65 4.55
N TYR A 67 12.90 24.62 3.24
CA TYR A 67 13.16 23.47 2.38
C TYR A 67 14.62 23.06 2.47
N CYS A 68 14.91 21.75 2.41
CA CYS A 68 16.27 21.25 2.36
C CYS A 68 16.99 21.78 1.11
N PRO A 69 18.07 22.58 1.26
CA PRO A 69 18.78 23.17 0.13
C PRO A 69 19.63 22.11 -0.62
N GLN A 70 19.99 21.02 0.05
CA GLN A 70 20.63 19.87 -0.59
C GLN A 70 19.60 18.95 -1.22
N GLN A 71 19.81 18.62 -2.48
CA GLN A 71 19.06 17.58 -3.17
C GLN A 71 19.25 16.26 -2.42
N THR A 72 18.14 15.63 -2.04
CA THR A 72 18.17 14.29 -1.43
C THR A 72 18.90 13.38 -2.41
N LYS A 73 20.04 12.82 -1.98
CA LYS A 73 20.91 11.98 -2.82
C LYS A 73 20.29 10.60 -2.98
N ILE A 74 19.16 10.50 -3.69
CA ILE A 74 18.69 9.22 -4.19
C ILE A 74 19.50 8.91 -5.45
N THR A 75 20.50 8.06 -5.30
CA THR A 75 21.37 7.62 -6.40
C THR A 75 20.53 7.02 -7.53
N SER A 76 20.87 7.29 -8.78
CA SER A 76 20.21 6.68 -9.94
C SER A 76 20.18 5.16 -9.83
N ALA A 77 21.25 4.55 -9.30
CA ALA A 77 21.32 3.12 -9.00
C ALA A 77 20.18 2.65 -8.08
N PHE A 78 19.85 3.40 -7.02
CA PHE A 78 18.72 3.07 -6.16
C PHE A 78 17.38 3.14 -6.91
N LYS A 79 17.17 4.18 -7.73
CA LYS A 79 15.94 4.30 -8.53
C LYS A 79 15.74 3.10 -9.46
N TYR A 80 16.80 2.64 -10.14
CA TYR A 80 16.75 1.46 -10.99
C TYR A 80 16.49 0.19 -10.18
N ILE A 81 17.25 -0.06 -9.10
CA ILE A 81 17.08 -1.25 -8.26
C ILE A 81 15.67 -1.32 -7.68
N ASN A 82 15.18 -0.20 -7.12
CA ASN A 82 13.85 -0.11 -6.53
C ASN A 82 12.78 -0.37 -7.59
N THR A 83 12.89 0.23 -8.77
CA THR A 83 11.94 0.02 -9.88
C THR A 83 11.91 -1.43 -10.33
N VAL A 84 13.06 -2.09 -10.50
CA VAL A 84 13.12 -3.52 -10.89
C VAL A 84 12.46 -4.41 -9.84
N ILE A 85 12.72 -4.16 -8.56
CA ILE A 85 12.08 -4.88 -7.45
C ILE A 85 10.56 -4.64 -7.48
N SER A 86 10.11 -3.40 -7.58
CA SER A 86 8.70 -3.03 -7.66
C SER A 86 7.99 -3.71 -8.84
N CYS A 87 8.60 -3.74 -10.03
CA CYS A 87 8.05 -4.43 -11.19
C CYS A 87 7.93 -5.95 -10.98
N THR A 88 8.93 -6.56 -10.32
CA THR A 88 8.90 -7.99 -9.99
C THR A 88 7.77 -8.30 -9.01
N ILE A 89 7.65 -7.51 -7.94
CA ILE A 89 6.56 -7.61 -6.96
C ILE A 89 5.20 -7.44 -7.64
N PHE A 90 5.07 -6.45 -8.52
CA PHE A 90 3.84 -6.22 -9.28
C PHE A 90 3.42 -7.45 -10.08
N ILE A 91 4.33 -8.03 -10.88
CA ILE A 91 4.03 -9.22 -11.71
C ILE A 91 3.65 -10.41 -10.83
N VAL A 92 4.45 -10.71 -9.80
CA VAL A 92 4.22 -11.86 -8.91
C VAL A 92 2.92 -11.69 -8.13
N GLY A 93 2.67 -10.50 -7.58
CA GLY A 93 1.44 -10.20 -6.83
C GLY A 93 0.19 -10.31 -7.69
N MET A 94 0.25 -9.80 -8.92
CA MET A 94 -0.86 -9.87 -9.87
C MET A 94 -1.16 -11.31 -10.28
N VAL A 95 -0.14 -12.06 -10.74
CA VAL A 95 -0.31 -13.44 -11.20
C VAL A 95 -0.74 -14.34 -10.03
N GLY A 96 -0.09 -14.21 -8.87
CA GLY A 96 -0.35 -15.03 -7.69
C GLY A 96 -1.77 -14.85 -7.17
N ASN A 97 -2.18 -13.62 -6.88
CA ASN A 97 -3.50 -13.35 -6.31
C ASN A 97 -4.63 -13.58 -7.32
N ALA A 98 -4.45 -13.23 -8.59
CA ALA A 98 -5.44 -13.54 -9.63
C ALA A 98 -5.62 -15.06 -9.83
N THR A 99 -4.52 -15.82 -9.79
CA THR A 99 -4.58 -17.29 -9.87
C THR A 99 -5.26 -17.88 -8.65
N LEU A 100 -4.98 -17.38 -7.44
CA LEU A 100 -5.62 -17.80 -6.21
C LEU A 100 -7.14 -17.58 -6.26
N LEU A 101 -7.59 -16.39 -6.66
CA LEU A 101 -9.01 -16.09 -6.86
C LEU A 101 -9.64 -17.02 -7.90
N ARG A 102 -8.96 -17.26 -9.03
CA ARG A 102 -9.45 -18.15 -10.09
C ARG A 102 -9.60 -19.59 -9.62
N ILE A 103 -8.67 -20.10 -8.81
CA ILE A 103 -8.73 -21.44 -8.22
C ILE A 103 -9.96 -21.58 -7.32
N ILE A 104 -10.19 -20.62 -6.43
CA ILE A 104 -11.32 -20.65 -5.49
C ILE A 104 -12.65 -20.49 -6.24
N TYR A 105 -12.69 -19.61 -7.23
CA TYR A 105 -13.87 -19.42 -8.05
C TYR A 105 -14.22 -20.67 -8.85
N GLN A 106 -13.28 -21.31 -9.55
CA GLN A 106 -13.62 -22.43 -10.44
C GLN A 106 -13.88 -23.76 -9.71
N ASN A 107 -13.21 -24.02 -8.58
CA ASN A 107 -13.34 -25.28 -7.87
C ASN A 107 -14.44 -25.20 -6.80
N LYS A 108 -15.63 -25.78 -7.06
CA LYS A 108 -16.73 -25.82 -6.08
C LYS A 108 -16.31 -26.38 -4.71
N CYS A 109 -15.44 -27.40 -4.69
CA CYS A 109 -14.89 -28.01 -3.47
C CYS A 109 -13.95 -27.08 -2.67
N MET A 110 -13.58 -25.93 -3.21
CA MET A 110 -12.79 -24.89 -2.54
C MET A 110 -13.67 -23.73 -2.03
N ARG A 111 -14.97 -23.71 -2.30
CA ARG A 111 -15.87 -22.64 -1.88
C ARG A 111 -16.43 -22.90 -0.47
N ASN A 112 -15.61 -22.64 0.54
CA ASN A 112 -15.97 -22.73 1.95
C ASN A 112 -15.60 -21.43 2.68
N GLY A 113 -16.08 -21.27 3.92
CA GLY A 113 -15.85 -20.04 4.70
C GLY A 113 -14.38 -19.58 4.76
N PRO A 114 -13.42 -20.44 5.19
CA PRO A 114 -12.01 -20.05 5.25
C PRO A 114 -11.42 -19.62 3.90
N ASN A 115 -11.77 -20.31 2.82
CA ASN A 115 -11.30 -19.96 1.49
C ASN A 115 -11.99 -18.69 0.96
N ALA A 116 -13.19 -18.35 1.43
CA ALA A 116 -13.82 -17.07 1.12
C ALA A 116 -13.10 -15.89 1.79
N LEU A 117 -12.60 -16.06 3.02
CA LEU A 117 -11.73 -15.07 3.69
C LEU A 117 -10.40 -14.92 2.93
N ILE A 118 -9.79 -16.03 2.50
CA ILE A 118 -8.58 -16.00 1.64
C ILE A 118 -8.86 -15.27 0.33
N ALA A 119 -10.04 -15.46 -0.29
CA ALA A 119 -10.42 -14.74 -1.50
C ALA A 119 -10.63 -13.24 -1.23
N SER A 120 -11.25 -12.87 -0.10
CA SER A 120 -11.38 -11.47 0.34
C SER A 120 -10.02 -10.80 0.50
N LEU A 121 -9.08 -11.48 1.16
CA LEU A 121 -7.69 -11.04 1.30
C LEU A 121 -7.01 -10.86 -0.07
N ALA A 122 -7.09 -11.85 -0.96
CA ALA A 122 -6.49 -11.79 -2.29
C ALA A 122 -7.06 -10.65 -3.15
N LEU A 123 -8.34 -10.30 -2.98
CA LEU A 123 -8.94 -9.16 -3.66
C LEU A 123 -8.40 -7.83 -3.11
N GLY A 124 -8.26 -7.69 -1.79
CA GLY A 124 -7.62 -6.54 -1.16
C GLY A 124 -6.17 -6.37 -1.61
N ASP A 125 -5.40 -7.47 -1.64
CA ASP A 125 -4.01 -7.49 -2.11
C ASP A 125 -3.89 -7.06 -3.59
N LEU A 126 -4.81 -7.48 -4.46
CA LEU A 126 -4.83 -7.01 -5.85
C LEU A 126 -5.11 -5.50 -5.95
N ILE A 127 -6.05 -4.97 -5.16
CA ILE A 127 -6.34 -3.54 -5.14
C ILE A 127 -5.10 -2.77 -4.68
N TYR A 128 -4.43 -3.25 -3.62
CA TYR A 128 -3.20 -2.66 -3.09
C TYR A 128 -2.09 -2.64 -4.15
N VAL A 129 -1.77 -3.79 -4.75
CA VAL A 129 -0.70 -3.93 -5.76
C VAL A 129 -0.97 -3.09 -7.02
N VAL A 130 -2.22 -3.04 -7.49
CA VAL A 130 -2.58 -2.29 -8.72
C VAL A 130 -2.47 -0.78 -8.52
N ILE A 131 -2.69 -0.29 -7.31
CA ILE A 131 -2.74 1.14 -7.03
C ILE A 131 -1.40 1.63 -6.49
N ASP A 132 -0.92 1.02 -5.41
CA ASP A 132 0.23 1.49 -4.64
C ASP A 132 1.53 1.49 -5.47
N LEU A 133 1.84 0.37 -6.13
CA LEU A 133 3.10 0.19 -6.83
C LEU A 133 3.29 1.17 -8.00
N PRO A 134 2.35 1.31 -8.97
CA PRO A 134 2.54 2.23 -10.08
C PRO A 134 2.72 3.68 -9.64
N ILE A 135 1.98 4.13 -8.62
CA ILE A 135 2.07 5.50 -8.11
C ILE A 135 3.42 5.73 -7.43
N ASN A 136 3.88 4.79 -6.60
CA ASN A 136 5.15 4.92 -5.88
C ASN A 136 6.34 4.88 -6.85
N VAL A 137 6.30 4.03 -7.87
CA VAL A 137 7.31 4.01 -8.95
C VAL A 137 7.28 5.32 -9.73
N PHE A 138 6.10 5.82 -10.11
CA PHE A 138 5.97 7.10 -10.82
C PHE A 138 6.54 8.25 -9.99
N LYS A 139 6.21 8.33 -8.69
CA LYS A 139 6.75 9.34 -7.78
C LYS A 139 8.27 9.27 -7.67
N LEU A 140 8.85 8.07 -7.61
CA LEU A 140 10.29 7.87 -7.51
C LEU A 140 11.04 8.32 -8.78
N LEU A 141 10.47 8.00 -9.95
CA LEU A 141 11.09 8.29 -11.25
C LEU A 141 10.88 9.76 -11.66
N ALA A 142 9.62 10.21 -11.70
CA ALA A 142 9.23 11.52 -12.21
C ALA A 142 9.32 12.65 -11.17
N GLY A 143 9.46 12.32 -9.87
CA GLY A 143 9.54 13.32 -8.80
C GLY A 143 8.27 14.16 -8.60
N ARG A 144 7.17 13.82 -9.27
CA ARG A 144 5.89 14.55 -9.27
C ARG A 144 4.69 13.63 -9.10
N TRP A 145 3.53 14.20 -8.82
CA TRP A 145 2.27 13.45 -8.78
C TRP A 145 1.75 13.18 -10.20
N PRO A 146 1.23 11.98 -10.51
CA PRO A 146 0.68 11.70 -11.85
C PRO A 146 -0.56 12.56 -12.13
N PHE A 147 -0.62 13.12 -13.35
CA PHE A 147 -1.73 13.94 -13.83
C PHE A 147 -1.97 15.21 -12.99
N ASP A 148 -0.92 15.79 -12.41
CA ASP A 148 -0.97 16.99 -11.55
C ASP A 148 -1.54 18.25 -12.25
N HIS A 149 -1.57 18.25 -13.57
CA HIS A 149 -2.13 19.34 -14.40
C HIS A 149 -3.66 19.34 -14.48
N ASN A 150 -4.29 18.19 -14.24
CA ASN A 150 -5.72 17.96 -14.52
C ASN A 150 -6.52 17.77 -13.22
N ASP A 151 -7.81 18.08 -13.24
CA ASP A 151 -8.73 17.82 -12.11
C ASP A 151 -8.78 16.32 -11.74
N PHE A 152 -8.51 15.46 -12.71
CA PHE A 152 -8.34 14.02 -12.48
C PHE A 152 -7.21 13.72 -11.48
N GLY A 153 -6.10 14.47 -11.51
CA GLY A 153 -5.00 14.31 -10.54
C GLY A 153 -5.42 14.63 -9.11
N VAL A 154 -6.28 15.63 -8.92
CA VAL A 154 -6.86 16.00 -7.61
C VAL A 154 -7.76 14.88 -7.09
N PHE A 155 -8.62 14.34 -7.95
CA PHE A 155 -9.45 13.18 -7.60
C PHE A 155 -8.61 11.97 -7.20
N LEU A 156 -7.57 11.66 -7.98
CA LEU A 156 -6.63 10.57 -7.68
C LEU A 156 -5.88 10.79 -6.36
N CYS A 157 -5.52 12.05 -6.04
CA CYS A 157 -4.84 12.40 -4.79
C CYS A 157 -5.66 12.03 -3.55
N LYS A 158 -7.00 12.07 -3.64
CA LYS A 158 -7.90 11.62 -2.57
C LYS A 158 -8.17 10.12 -2.62
N LEU A 159 -8.43 9.60 -3.81
CA LEU A 159 -8.82 8.20 -4.01
C LEU A 159 -7.70 7.22 -3.67
N PHE A 160 -6.46 7.52 -4.04
CA PHE A 160 -5.36 6.56 -3.90
C PHE A 160 -4.94 6.29 -2.45
N PRO A 161 -4.68 7.31 -1.60
CA PRO A 161 -4.39 7.08 -0.18
C PRO A 161 -5.55 6.37 0.53
N PHE A 162 -6.80 6.71 0.16
CA PHE A 162 -7.99 6.03 0.66
C PHE A 162 -8.00 4.54 0.31
N LEU A 163 -7.84 4.17 -0.97
CA LEU A 163 -7.83 2.78 -1.40
C LEU A 163 -6.61 2.02 -0.87
N GLN A 164 -5.47 2.70 -0.76
CA GLN A 164 -4.26 2.16 -0.14
C GLN A 164 -4.56 1.74 1.29
N LYS A 165 -5.02 2.64 2.16
CA LYS A 165 -5.32 2.32 3.56
C LYS A 165 -6.47 1.35 3.73
N SER A 166 -7.50 1.46 2.90
CA SER A 166 -8.61 0.50 2.87
C SER A 166 -8.11 -0.92 2.60
N SER A 167 -7.20 -1.09 1.64
CA SER A 167 -6.64 -2.40 1.29
C SER A 167 -5.79 -2.97 2.43
N VAL A 168 -4.98 -2.14 3.10
CA VAL A 168 -4.26 -2.58 4.31
C VAL A 168 -5.24 -3.01 5.40
N GLY A 169 -6.35 -2.28 5.57
CA GLY A 169 -7.41 -2.58 6.53
C GLY A 169 -8.03 -3.95 6.27
N ILE A 170 -8.36 -4.21 5.00
CA ILE A 170 -8.89 -5.50 4.54
C ILE A 170 -7.89 -6.60 4.86
N THR A 171 -6.59 -6.39 4.59
CA THR A 171 -5.55 -7.38 4.87
C THR A 171 -5.45 -7.71 6.36
N VAL A 172 -5.31 -6.70 7.23
CA VAL A 172 -5.10 -6.93 8.67
C VAL A 172 -6.32 -7.54 9.35
N LEU A 173 -7.53 -7.10 8.98
CA LEU A 173 -8.77 -7.63 9.53
C LEU A 173 -9.05 -9.06 9.03
N ASN A 174 -8.73 -9.38 7.77
CA ASN A 174 -8.80 -10.77 7.29
C ASN A 174 -7.78 -11.68 8.00
N LEU A 175 -6.56 -11.20 8.30
CA LEU A 175 -5.60 -11.98 9.08
C LEU A 175 -6.13 -12.30 10.48
N CYS A 176 -6.74 -11.32 11.15
CA CYS A 176 -7.43 -11.53 12.42
C CYS A 176 -8.58 -12.55 12.31
N ALA A 177 -9.44 -12.40 11.31
CA ALA A 177 -10.56 -13.31 11.05
C ALA A 177 -10.07 -14.75 10.77
N LEU A 178 -9.00 -14.91 10.01
CA LEU A 178 -8.37 -16.21 9.75
C LEU A 178 -7.85 -16.82 11.07
N SER A 179 -7.15 -16.06 11.91
CA SER A 179 -6.69 -16.51 13.24
C SER A 179 -7.84 -16.97 14.14
N VAL A 180 -8.93 -16.21 14.18
CA VAL A 180 -10.17 -16.56 14.92
C VAL A 180 -10.78 -17.85 14.37
N ASP A 181 -10.91 -17.96 13.05
CA ASP A 181 -11.50 -19.13 12.41
C ASP A 181 -10.66 -20.39 12.67
N ARG A 182 -9.32 -20.29 12.67
CA ARG A 182 -8.43 -21.40 13.05
C ARG A 182 -8.64 -21.84 14.49
N TYR A 183 -8.70 -20.89 15.43
CA TYR A 183 -8.97 -21.18 16.83
C TYR A 183 -10.33 -21.87 16.99
N ARG A 184 -11.38 -21.32 16.38
CA ARG A 184 -12.74 -21.89 16.43
C ARG A 184 -12.82 -23.28 15.84
N ALA A 185 -12.11 -23.56 14.75
CA ALA A 185 -12.03 -24.89 14.16
C ALA A 185 -11.40 -25.93 15.09
N VAL A 186 -10.57 -25.50 16.04
CA VAL A 186 -9.93 -26.37 17.04
C VAL A 186 -10.79 -26.53 18.28
N ALA A 187 -11.32 -25.42 18.80
CA ALA A 187 -12.14 -25.40 20.01
C ALA A 187 -13.54 -26.02 19.80
N SER A 188 -14.17 -25.78 18.63
CA SER A 188 -15.49 -26.31 18.30
C SER A 188 -15.37 -27.54 17.42
N TRP A 189 -15.62 -28.71 18.01
CA TRP A 189 -15.58 -30.01 17.33
C TRP A 189 -16.83 -30.32 16.48
N SER A 190 -17.94 -29.57 16.64
CA SER A 190 -19.23 -29.85 15.99
C SER A 190 -19.49 -29.05 14.72
N ARG A 191 -18.55 -28.20 14.25
CA ARG A 191 -18.76 -27.44 13.01
C ARG A 191 -18.55 -28.35 11.81
N VAL A 192 -19.64 -28.97 11.34
CA VAL A 192 -19.69 -29.67 10.06
C VAL A 192 -19.29 -28.67 8.97
N GLN A 193 -18.12 -28.89 8.36
CA GLN A 193 -17.64 -28.11 7.23
C GLN A 193 -18.42 -28.51 5.98
N GLY A 194 -19.64 -27.97 5.88
CA GLY A 194 -20.48 -28.09 4.69
C GLY A 194 -19.83 -27.40 3.49
N ILE A 195 -20.20 -27.86 2.29
CA ILE A 195 -19.87 -27.19 1.03
C ILE A 195 -20.73 -25.92 0.95
N GLY A 196 -20.10 -24.76 0.77
CA GLY A 196 -20.79 -23.46 0.74
C GLY A 196 -20.17 -22.43 1.68
N ILE A 197 -20.47 -21.16 1.42
CA ILE A 197 -20.05 -20.03 2.26
C ILE A 197 -21.15 -19.82 3.30
N PRO A 198 -20.88 -20.01 4.61
CA PRO A 198 -21.86 -19.73 5.65
C PRO A 198 -22.25 -18.25 5.61
N LEU A 199 -23.53 -17.94 5.84
CA LEU A 199 -24.02 -16.55 5.92
C LEU A 199 -23.18 -15.72 6.91
N ILE A 200 -22.80 -16.32 8.04
CA ILE A 200 -21.93 -15.68 9.05
C ILE A 200 -20.60 -15.23 8.44
N THR A 201 -19.97 -16.05 7.59
CA THR A 201 -18.71 -15.67 6.93
C THR A 201 -18.91 -14.60 5.87
N ALA A 202 -20.06 -14.58 5.19
CA ALA A 202 -20.38 -13.50 4.27
C ALA A 202 -20.55 -12.16 5.01
N ILE A 203 -21.28 -12.16 6.15
CA ILE A 203 -21.43 -10.99 7.03
C ILE A 203 -20.07 -10.53 7.55
N GLU A 204 -19.20 -11.45 7.96
CA GLU A 204 -17.84 -11.17 8.42
C GLU A 204 -16.99 -10.50 7.31
N ILE A 205 -17.06 -10.99 6.07
CA ILE A 205 -16.36 -10.33 4.95
C ILE A 205 -16.91 -8.93 4.71
N VAL A 206 -18.23 -8.76 4.66
CA VAL A 206 -18.85 -7.45 4.43
C VAL A 206 -18.48 -6.46 5.54
N SER A 207 -18.49 -6.89 6.80
CA SER A 207 -18.11 -6.04 7.92
C SER A 207 -16.63 -5.64 7.87
N ILE A 208 -15.73 -6.56 7.48
CA ILE A 208 -14.30 -6.25 7.24
C ILE A 208 -14.15 -5.14 6.22
N TRP A 209 -14.86 -5.22 5.09
CA TRP A 209 -14.77 -4.21 4.02
C TRP A 209 -15.32 -2.85 4.45
N ILE A 210 -16.50 -2.83 5.06
CA ILE A 210 -17.11 -1.60 5.56
C ILE A 210 -16.21 -0.93 6.60
N LEU A 211 -15.72 -1.70 7.59
CA LEU A 211 -14.83 -1.16 8.62
C LEU A 211 -13.54 -0.63 8.00
N SER A 212 -12.94 -1.35 7.05
CA SER A 212 -11.72 -0.89 6.37
C SER A 212 -11.91 0.42 5.62
N PHE A 213 -13.06 0.58 4.95
CA PHE A 213 -13.40 1.83 4.27
C PHE A 213 -13.60 2.98 5.25
N ILE A 214 -14.35 2.74 6.34
CA ILE A 214 -14.59 3.76 7.38
C ILE A 214 -13.27 4.27 7.96
N LEU A 215 -12.35 3.36 8.30
CA LEU A 215 -11.05 3.71 8.88
C LEU A 215 -10.12 4.45 7.91
N ALA A 216 -10.38 4.39 6.60
CA ALA A 216 -9.61 5.08 5.57
C ALA A 216 -10.21 6.45 5.18
N ILE A 217 -11.43 6.79 5.60
CA ILE A 217 -12.09 8.07 5.28
C ILE A 217 -11.21 9.30 5.57
N PRO A 218 -10.48 9.40 6.71
CA PRO A 218 -9.64 10.56 6.98
C PRO A 218 -8.57 10.81 5.92
N GLU A 219 -8.10 9.78 5.23
CA GLU A 219 -7.12 9.90 4.14
C GLU A 219 -7.74 10.59 2.92
N ALA A 220 -8.99 10.25 2.57
CA ALA A 220 -9.70 10.89 1.46
C ALA A 220 -9.98 12.38 1.72
N ILE A 221 -10.29 12.72 2.97
CA ILE A 221 -10.56 14.10 3.38
C ILE A 221 -9.24 14.89 3.42
N GLY A 222 -8.22 14.34 4.06
CA GLY A 222 -6.97 15.05 4.36
C GLY A 222 -5.98 15.21 3.22
N PHE A 223 -5.97 14.30 2.24
CA PHE A 223 -5.06 14.42 1.10
C PHE A 223 -5.58 15.44 0.10
N VAL A 224 -4.72 16.39 -0.25
CA VAL A 224 -5.00 17.46 -1.23
C VAL A 224 -3.74 17.73 -2.06
N MET A 225 -3.95 18.32 -3.24
CA MET A 225 -2.85 18.81 -4.06
C MET A 225 -2.36 20.14 -3.49
N VAL A 226 -1.10 20.18 -3.07
CA VAL A 226 -0.46 21.38 -2.52
C VAL A 226 0.59 21.89 -3.51
N PRO A 227 0.50 23.16 -3.94
CA PRO A 227 1.56 23.80 -4.71
C PRO A 227 2.74 24.16 -3.80
N PHE A 228 3.96 23.96 -4.28
CA PHE A 228 5.18 24.39 -3.61
C PHE A 228 6.20 24.86 -4.64
N GLU A 229 7.01 25.84 -4.26
CA GLU A 229 8.09 26.33 -5.10
C GLU A 229 9.40 25.66 -4.69
N TYR A 230 10.09 25.05 -5.66
CA TYR A 230 11.41 24.48 -5.45
C TYR A 230 12.37 25.01 -6.50
N LYS A 231 13.42 25.74 -6.07
CA LYS A 231 14.44 26.33 -6.95
C LYS A 231 13.86 27.20 -8.09
N GLY A 232 12.79 27.95 -7.82
CA GLY A 232 12.14 28.83 -8.81
C GLY A 232 11.15 28.12 -9.74
N GLU A 233 10.97 26.80 -9.61
CA GLU A 233 9.95 26.04 -10.33
C GLU A 233 8.74 25.78 -9.43
N GLN A 234 7.54 25.96 -9.99
CA GLN A 234 6.29 25.64 -9.32
C GLN A 234 5.97 24.15 -9.50
N HIS A 235 5.91 23.41 -8.40
CA HIS A 235 5.53 22.01 -8.37
C HIS A 235 4.21 21.82 -7.64
N LYS A 236 3.47 20.76 -7.99
CA LYS A 236 2.26 20.34 -7.27
C LYS A 236 2.43 18.90 -6.81
N THR A 237 2.26 18.64 -5.52
CA THR A 237 2.32 17.28 -4.96
C THR A 237 1.08 16.96 -4.14
N CYS A 238 0.79 15.67 -4.07
CA CYS A 238 -0.29 15.15 -3.24
C CYS A 238 0.26 14.82 -1.84
N MET A 239 -0.20 15.57 -0.84
CA MET A 239 0.20 15.40 0.55
C MET A 239 -1.00 15.60 1.50
N LEU A 240 -0.86 15.08 2.72
CA LEU A 240 -1.80 15.37 3.80
C LEU A 240 -1.63 16.84 4.19
N ASN A 241 -2.71 17.61 4.11
CA ASN A 241 -2.72 19.00 4.59
C ASN A 241 -3.85 19.16 5.62
N ALA A 242 -3.49 19.61 6.82
CA ALA A 242 -4.46 19.84 7.88
C ALA A 242 -5.18 21.19 7.66
N THR A 243 -6.37 21.12 7.06
CA THR A 243 -7.22 22.31 6.83
C THR A 243 -8.27 22.53 7.92
N SER A 244 -8.46 21.57 8.83
CA SER A 244 -9.42 21.64 9.94
C SER A 244 -8.82 21.11 11.23
N LYS A 245 -9.36 21.53 12.39
CA LYS A 245 -8.90 21.08 13.72
C LYS A 245 -8.88 19.56 13.87
N PHE A 246 -9.86 18.86 13.28
CA PHE A 246 -9.86 17.40 13.27
C PHE A 246 -8.71 16.82 12.44
N MET A 247 -8.39 17.44 11.30
CA MET A 247 -7.29 16.99 10.44
C MET A 247 -5.91 17.29 11.03
N GLU A 248 -5.77 18.37 11.81
CA GLU A 248 -4.56 18.64 12.62
C GLU A 248 -4.34 17.52 13.63
N PHE A 249 -5.37 17.21 14.44
CA PHE A 249 -5.33 16.07 15.36
C PHE A 249 -5.00 14.77 14.61
N TYR A 250 -5.66 14.51 13.49
CA TYR A 250 -5.41 13.31 12.70
C TYR A 250 -3.95 13.24 12.20
N GLN A 251 -3.39 14.33 11.67
CA GLN A 251 -1.99 14.40 11.24
C GLN A 251 -1.03 14.07 12.39
N ASP A 252 -1.33 14.55 13.59
CA ASP A 252 -0.52 14.29 14.78
C ASP A 252 -0.64 12.86 15.31
N VAL A 253 -1.81 12.23 15.22
CA VAL A 253 -1.98 10.86 15.71
C VAL A 253 -1.81 9.79 14.64
N LYS A 254 -1.80 10.15 13.36
CA LYS A 254 -1.88 9.21 12.21
C LYS A 254 -0.87 8.08 12.30
N ASP A 255 0.41 8.36 12.46
CA ASP A 255 1.44 7.30 12.42
C ASP A 255 1.34 6.36 13.63
N TRP A 256 1.00 6.90 14.81
CA TRP A 256 0.72 6.11 16.01
C TRP A 256 -0.54 5.28 15.88
N TRP A 257 -1.61 5.85 15.34
CA TRP A 257 -2.85 5.15 15.02
C TRP A 257 -2.60 4.02 14.02
N LEU A 258 -1.86 4.29 12.94
CA LEU A 258 -1.51 3.29 11.94
C LEU A 258 -0.67 2.18 12.54
N PHE A 259 0.32 2.51 13.36
CA PHE A 259 1.13 1.52 14.08
C PHE A 259 0.28 0.68 15.05
N GLY A 260 -0.56 1.30 15.87
CA GLY A 260 -1.41 0.60 16.83
C GLY A 260 -2.43 -0.31 16.14
N PHE A 261 -3.24 0.24 15.23
CA PHE A 261 -4.36 -0.47 14.63
C PHE A 261 -3.93 -1.39 13.47
N TYR A 262 -3.09 -0.92 12.55
CA TYR A 262 -2.74 -1.72 11.38
C TYR A 262 -1.54 -2.65 11.63
N PHE A 263 -0.69 -2.39 12.63
CA PHE A 263 0.46 -3.25 12.91
C PHE A 263 0.31 -4.04 14.23
N CYS A 264 0.13 -3.38 15.38
CA CYS A 264 0.09 -4.07 16.67
C CYS A 264 -1.16 -4.94 16.86
N MET A 265 -2.35 -4.44 16.49
CA MET A 265 -3.61 -5.18 16.65
C MET A 265 -3.60 -6.57 15.99
N PRO A 266 -3.22 -6.75 14.70
CA PRO A 266 -3.21 -8.08 14.09
C PRO A 266 -2.17 -9.02 14.71
N LEU A 267 -1.04 -8.51 15.19
CA LEU A 267 -0.02 -9.29 15.89
C LEU A 267 -0.55 -9.78 17.24
N VAL A 268 -1.13 -8.88 18.05
CA VAL A 268 -1.71 -9.21 19.35
C VAL A 268 -2.88 -10.17 19.19
N CYS A 269 -3.80 -9.89 18.27
CA CYS A 269 -4.95 -10.75 17.96
C CYS A 269 -4.48 -12.18 17.61
N THR A 270 -3.53 -12.30 16.69
CA THR A 270 -2.99 -13.61 16.28
C THR A 270 -2.25 -14.30 17.42
N ALA A 271 -1.43 -13.58 18.19
CA ALA A 271 -0.72 -14.14 19.32
C ALA A 271 -1.69 -14.71 20.37
N ILE A 272 -2.77 -13.98 20.68
CA ILE A 272 -3.83 -14.45 21.60
C ILE A 272 -4.49 -15.72 21.04
N PHE A 273 -5.02 -15.69 19.81
CA PHE A 273 -5.74 -16.85 19.26
C PHE A 273 -4.84 -18.06 19.03
N TYR A 274 -3.57 -17.86 18.67
CA TYR A 274 -2.60 -18.93 18.54
C TYR A 274 -2.23 -19.55 19.89
N THR A 275 -2.10 -18.72 20.93
CA THR A 275 -1.86 -19.18 22.31
C THR A 275 -3.07 -19.97 22.81
N LEU A 276 -4.28 -19.43 22.68
CA LEU A 276 -5.52 -20.12 23.05
C LEU A 276 -5.69 -21.45 22.31
N MET A 277 -5.40 -21.46 21.00
CA MET A 277 -5.42 -22.68 20.21
C MET A 277 -4.42 -23.72 20.74
N THR A 278 -3.18 -23.31 21.03
CA THR A 278 -2.13 -24.21 21.53
C THR A 278 -2.49 -24.75 22.91
N CYS A 279 -3.02 -23.91 23.80
CA CYS A 279 -3.50 -24.30 25.12
C CYS A 279 -4.65 -25.31 25.02
N GLU A 280 -5.65 -25.06 24.18
CA GLU A 280 -6.78 -25.97 23.97
C GLU A 280 -6.31 -27.35 23.46
N MET A 281 -5.34 -27.36 22.53
CA MET A 281 -4.74 -28.60 22.04
C MET A 281 -3.96 -29.36 23.11
N LEU A 282 -3.22 -28.65 23.97
CA LEU A 282 -2.45 -29.25 25.07
C LEU A 282 -3.36 -29.81 26.16
N ASN A 283 -4.42 -29.08 26.52
CA ASN A 283 -5.37 -29.52 27.54
C ASN A 283 -6.09 -30.82 27.11
N ARG A 284 -6.43 -30.94 25.81
CA ARG A 284 -7.03 -32.17 25.27
C ARG A 284 -6.05 -33.33 25.09
N ARG A 285 -4.73 -33.06 25.05
CA ARG A 285 -3.69 -34.12 25.04
C ARG A 285 -3.62 -34.88 26.37
N ASN A 286 -4.09 -34.28 27.47
CA ASN A 286 -4.17 -34.92 28.78
C ASN A 286 -5.43 -35.82 28.95
N GLY A 287 -6.35 -35.84 27.97
CA GLY A 287 -7.51 -36.73 27.93
C GLY A 287 -7.27 -38.03 27.14
N SER A 288 -7.95 -39.12 27.53
CA SER A 288 -7.81 -40.51 27.04
C SER A 288 -8.27 -40.79 25.58
N LEU A 289 -8.01 -39.91 24.61
CA LEU A 289 -8.39 -40.14 23.19
C LEU A 289 -7.16 -40.08 22.28
N ARG A 290 -6.33 -41.13 22.34
CA ARG A 290 -4.88 -41.04 22.10
C ARG A 290 -4.37 -41.19 20.67
N ILE A 291 -5.14 -41.68 19.68
CA ILE A 291 -4.53 -42.12 18.40
C ILE A 291 -5.19 -41.52 17.14
N ALA A 292 -6.50 -41.71 16.90
CA ALA A 292 -7.17 -41.13 15.72
C ALA A 292 -7.32 -39.59 15.78
N LEU A 293 -7.44 -39.05 17.00
CA LEU A 293 -7.46 -37.61 17.28
C LEU A 293 -6.12 -36.93 16.90
N SER A 294 -5.00 -37.66 16.97
CA SER A 294 -3.67 -37.10 16.78
C SER A 294 -3.40 -36.63 15.34
N GLU A 295 -3.87 -37.36 14.32
CA GLU A 295 -3.68 -37.01 12.90
C GLU A 295 -4.54 -35.82 12.47
N HIS A 296 -5.80 -35.74 12.93
CA HIS A 296 -6.65 -34.56 12.72
C HIS A 296 -6.14 -33.33 13.46
N LEU A 297 -5.64 -33.48 14.70
CA LEU A 297 -4.98 -32.40 15.44
C LEU A 297 -3.66 -31.96 14.79
N LYS A 298 -2.90 -32.89 14.21
CA LYS A 298 -1.66 -32.61 13.46
C LYS A 298 -1.96 -31.81 12.19
N GLN A 299 -2.98 -32.17 11.42
CA GLN A 299 -3.45 -31.34 10.31
C GLN A 299 -3.88 -29.94 10.76
N ARG A 300 -4.61 -29.82 11.87
CA ARG A 300 -5.00 -28.51 12.43
C ARG A 300 -3.80 -27.69 12.89
N ARG A 301 -2.76 -28.33 13.45
CA ARG A 301 -1.49 -27.69 13.84
C ARG A 301 -0.74 -27.13 12.65
N GLU A 302 -0.61 -27.91 11.57
CA GLU A 302 0.07 -27.44 10.35
C GLU A 302 -0.65 -26.21 9.75
N VAL A 303 -1.98 -26.23 9.75
CA VAL A 303 -2.77 -25.10 9.25
C VAL A 303 -2.69 -23.88 10.18
N ALA A 304 -2.47 -24.03 11.48
CA ALA A 304 -2.26 -22.89 12.39
C ALA A 304 -0.84 -22.34 12.36
N LYS A 305 0.18 -23.21 12.23
CA LYS A 305 1.56 -22.80 11.95
C LYS A 305 1.62 -21.92 10.69
N THR A 306 0.77 -22.21 9.72
CA THR A 306 0.61 -21.40 8.51
C THR A 306 0.18 -19.98 8.83
N VAL A 307 -0.90 -19.83 9.60
CA VAL A 307 -1.45 -18.51 9.94
C VAL A 307 -0.44 -17.74 10.79
N PHE A 308 0.24 -18.41 11.71
CA PHE A 308 1.35 -17.83 12.46
C PHE A 308 2.48 -17.36 11.53
N CYS A 309 2.90 -18.20 10.57
CA CYS A 309 3.93 -17.86 9.59
C CYS A 309 3.51 -16.66 8.72
N LEU A 310 2.26 -16.62 8.24
CA LEU A 310 1.71 -15.47 7.50
C LEU A 310 1.79 -14.18 8.31
N VAL A 311 1.52 -14.25 9.61
CA VAL A 311 1.55 -13.08 10.50
C VAL A 311 2.98 -12.65 10.84
N VAL A 312 3.92 -13.58 10.99
CA VAL A 312 5.35 -13.25 11.11
C VAL A 312 5.87 -12.58 9.85
N ILE A 313 5.50 -13.09 8.67
CA ILE A 313 5.83 -12.48 7.38
C ILE A 313 5.24 -11.07 7.29
N PHE A 314 3.96 -10.92 7.67
CA PHE A 314 3.33 -9.60 7.77
C PHE A 314 4.13 -8.66 8.68
N ALA A 315 4.53 -9.11 9.88
CA ALA A 315 5.32 -8.31 10.81
C ALA A 315 6.64 -7.85 10.17
N LEU A 316 7.39 -8.79 9.58
CA LEU A 316 8.68 -8.50 8.94
C LEU A 316 8.52 -7.55 7.75
N CYS A 317 7.45 -7.69 6.99
CA CYS A 317 7.21 -6.86 5.81
C CYS A 317 6.78 -5.43 6.15
N TRP A 318 5.94 -5.27 7.17
CA TRP A 318 5.36 -3.98 7.53
C TRP A 318 6.20 -3.20 8.53
N PHE A 319 7.03 -3.88 9.33
CA PHE A 319 7.82 -3.23 10.38
C PHE A 319 8.74 -2.12 9.85
N PRO A 320 9.52 -2.28 8.76
CA PRO A 320 10.41 -1.22 8.28
C PRO A 320 9.66 0.06 7.88
N LEU A 321 8.48 -0.09 7.28
CA LEU A 321 7.64 1.05 6.91
C LEU A 321 7.15 1.80 8.15
N HIS A 322 6.60 1.10 9.14
CA HIS A 322 6.14 1.74 10.37
C HIS A 322 7.30 2.37 11.15
N LEU A 323 8.44 1.69 11.23
CA LEU A 323 9.63 2.21 11.89
C LEU A 323 10.11 3.50 11.24
N SER A 324 10.23 3.54 9.90
CA SER A 324 10.68 4.74 9.18
C SER A 324 9.78 5.97 9.45
N ARG A 325 8.45 5.76 9.52
CA ARG A 325 7.49 6.83 9.80
C ARG A 325 7.53 7.32 11.25
N ILE A 326 7.64 6.39 12.20
CA ILE A 326 7.79 6.76 13.62
C ILE A 326 9.11 7.49 13.85
N LEU A 327 10.22 7.00 13.28
CA LEU A 327 11.52 7.67 13.36
C LEU A 327 11.47 9.07 12.74
N LYS A 328 10.83 9.22 11.57
CA LYS A 328 10.60 10.53 10.97
C LYS A 328 9.81 11.46 11.90
N LYS A 329 8.84 10.95 12.66
CA LYS A 329 8.05 11.78 13.57
C LYS A 329 8.80 12.13 14.86
N THR A 330 9.61 11.23 15.39
CA THR A 330 10.24 11.40 16.73
C THR A 330 11.65 11.99 16.69
N VAL A 331 12.39 11.77 15.60
CA VAL A 331 13.82 12.14 15.49
C VAL A 331 14.04 13.34 14.57
N TYR A 332 13.13 13.61 13.64
CA TYR A 332 13.27 14.76 12.74
C TYR A 332 13.01 16.07 13.50
N ASP A 333 14.06 16.88 13.61
CA ASP A 333 13.98 18.26 14.11
C ASP A 333 14.25 19.22 12.95
N GLU A 334 13.36 20.18 12.75
CA GLU A 334 13.50 21.21 11.70
C GLU A 334 14.70 22.12 11.93
N MET A 335 15.16 22.24 13.18
CA MET A 335 16.25 23.11 13.60
C MET A 335 17.63 22.45 13.52
N ASP A 336 17.71 21.14 13.24
CA ASP A 336 18.98 20.42 13.13
C ASP A 336 19.68 20.72 11.79
N LYS A 337 20.99 20.97 11.85
CA LYS A 337 21.84 21.20 10.67
C LYS A 337 21.97 19.95 9.80
N ASN A 338 21.87 18.76 10.38
CA ASN A 338 21.99 17.48 9.66
C ASN A 338 20.64 16.90 9.20
N ARG A 339 19.55 17.65 9.35
CA ARG A 339 18.17 17.21 9.01
C ARG A 339 18.02 16.67 7.58
N CYS A 340 18.79 17.19 6.62
CA CYS A 340 18.69 16.78 5.21
C CYS A 340 19.35 15.42 4.93
N GLU A 341 20.39 15.05 5.69
CA GLU A 341 21.01 13.72 5.61
C GLU A 341 20.09 12.67 6.25
N LEU A 342 19.55 12.97 7.44
CA LEU A 342 18.55 12.14 8.10
C LEU A 342 17.31 11.96 7.21
N LEU A 343 16.80 13.02 6.60
CA LEU A 343 15.65 12.95 5.69
C LEU A 343 15.95 12.10 4.45
N SER A 344 17.16 12.21 3.88
CA SER A 344 17.58 11.36 2.75
C SER A 344 17.61 9.88 3.11
N PHE A 345 18.15 9.55 4.30
CA PHE A 345 18.16 8.19 4.82
C PHE A 345 16.75 7.65 5.10
N LEU A 346 15.89 8.47 5.71
CA LEU A 346 14.49 8.11 6.00
C LEU A 346 13.68 7.91 4.71
N LEU A 347 13.92 8.70 3.66
CA LEU A 347 13.31 8.50 2.35
C LEU A 347 13.72 7.16 1.73
N LEU A 348 15.01 6.80 1.81
CA LEU A 348 15.50 5.49 1.37
C LEU A 348 14.78 4.35 2.11
N MET A 349 14.68 4.46 3.44
CA MET A 349 13.98 3.49 4.27
C MET A 349 12.47 3.43 3.97
N ASP A 350 11.82 4.55 3.67
CA ASP A 350 10.39 4.59 3.32
C ASP A 350 10.15 3.87 1.99
N TYR A 351 10.97 4.11 0.95
CA TYR A 351 10.84 3.38 -0.33
C TYR A 351 11.11 1.87 -0.18
N ILE A 352 12.13 1.48 0.60
CA ILE A 352 12.40 0.07 0.92
C ILE A 352 11.22 -0.52 1.71
N GLY A 353 10.70 0.21 2.70
CA GLY A 353 9.58 -0.20 3.52
C GLY A 353 8.28 -0.36 2.74
N ILE A 354 8.01 0.52 1.77
CA ILE A 354 6.87 0.41 0.84
C ILE A 354 7.01 -0.85 -0.02
N ASN A 355 8.20 -1.11 -0.58
CA ASN A 355 8.44 -2.32 -1.36
C ASN A 355 8.30 -3.58 -0.51
N LEU A 356 8.74 -3.56 0.75
CA LEU A 356 8.59 -4.71 1.63
C LEU A 356 7.12 -4.92 2.06
N ALA A 357 6.40 -3.83 2.36
CA ALA A 357 4.97 -3.88 2.67
C ALA A 357 4.14 -4.42 1.48
N THR A 358 4.46 -4.01 0.24
CA THR A 358 3.83 -4.55 -0.98
C THR A 358 4.23 -5.99 -1.28
N MET A 359 5.43 -6.41 -0.88
CA MET A 359 5.85 -7.81 -0.96
C MET A 359 4.94 -8.73 -0.13
N ASN A 360 4.41 -8.27 1.01
CA ASN A 360 3.47 -9.04 1.83
C ASN A 360 2.27 -9.55 1.01
N SER A 361 1.71 -8.70 0.14
CA SER A 361 0.59 -9.07 -0.75
C SER A 361 0.97 -10.14 -1.77
N CYS A 362 2.24 -10.29 -2.10
CA CYS A 362 2.74 -11.31 -3.03
C CYS A 362 3.07 -12.63 -2.34
N ILE A 363 3.41 -12.59 -1.05
CA ILE A 363 3.79 -13.77 -0.29
C ILE A 363 2.57 -14.63 0.06
N ASN A 364 1.37 -14.04 0.18
CA ASN A 364 0.15 -14.76 0.55
C ASN A 364 -0.15 -15.99 -0.35
N PRO A 365 -0.20 -15.89 -1.70
CA PRO A 365 -0.33 -17.06 -2.58
C PRO A 365 0.82 -18.06 -2.47
N ILE A 366 2.05 -17.57 -2.30
CA ILE A 366 3.27 -18.39 -2.20
C ILE A 366 3.24 -19.23 -0.92
N ALA A 367 2.92 -18.61 0.20
CA ALA A 367 2.75 -19.27 1.48
C ALA A 367 1.66 -20.35 1.40
N LEU A 368 0.51 -20.03 0.81
CA LEU A 368 -0.57 -21.02 0.61
C LEU A 368 -0.16 -22.18 -0.28
N TYR A 369 0.67 -21.94 -1.30
CA TYR A 369 1.22 -22.98 -2.17
C TYR A 369 2.12 -23.96 -1.42
N PHE A 370 3.04 -23.47 -0.58
CA PHE A 370 3.97 -24.34 0.15
C PHE A 370 3.30 -25.10 1.29
N VAL A 371 2.30 -24.47 1.90
CA VAL A 371 1.66 -25.00 3.09
C VAL A 371 0.58 -26.02 2.77
N SER A 372 -0.32 -25.71 1.84
CA SER A 372 -1.54 -26.49 1.65
C SER A 372 -1.39 -27.39 0.44
N LYS A 373 -1.32 -28.71 0.68
CA LYS A 373 -1.29 -29.71 -0.39
C LYS A 373 -2.45 -29.53 -1.39
N LYS A 374 -3.63 -29.11 -0.91
CA LYS A 374 -4.81 -28.87 -1.75
C LYS A 374 -4.62 -27.65 -2.66
N PHE A 375 -4.09 -26.54 -2.12
CA PHE A 375 -3.77 -25.37 -2.94
C PHE A 375 -2.59 -25.67 -3.88
N LYS A 376 -1.53 -26.32 -3.40
CA LYS A 376 -0.38 -26.76 -4.21
C LYS A 376 -0.81 -27.50 -5.47
N ASN A 377 -1.64 -28.54 -5.31
CA ASN A 377 -2.12 -29.33 -6.44
C ASN A 377 -2.94 -28.47 -7.44
N CYS A 378 -3.80 -27.58 -6.93
CA CYS A 378 -4.58 -26.67 -7.79
C CYS A 378 -3.70 -25.66 -8.54
N PHE A 379 -2.67 -25.12 -7.88
CA PHE A 379 -1.70 -24.22 -8.49
C PHE A 379 -0.86 -24.94 -9.55
N GLN A 380 -0.38 -26.16 -9.27
CA GLN A 380 0.40 -26.96 -10.23
C GLN A 380 -0.41 -27.26 -11.48
N VAL A 381 -1.64 -27.77 -11.34
CA VAL A 381 -2.52 -28.03 -12.50
C VAL A 381 -2.72 -26.77 -13.33
N ARG A 382 -2.92 -25.61 -12.70
CA ARG A 382 -3.25 -24.38 -13.42
C ARG A 382 -2.03 -23.69 -14.03
N LEU A 383 -0.93 -23.55 -13.30
CA LEU A 383 0.28 -22.92 -13.81
C LEU A 383 0.95 -23.80 -14.88
N LEU A 384 0.98 -25.13 -14.69
CA LEU A 384 1.61 -26.05 -15.64
C LEU A 384 0.72 -26.35 -16.86
N CYS A 385 -0.61 -26.53 -16.71
CA CYS A 385 -1.46 -26.73 -17.90
C CYS A 385 -1.57 -25.48 -18.77
N THR A 386 -1.48 -24.27 -18.21
CA THR A 386 -1.44 -23.04 -19.03
C THR A 386 -0.12 -22.94 -19.80
N TYR A 387 0.98 -23.50 -19.26
CA TYR A 387 2.27 -23.59 -19.95
C TYR A 387 2.29 -24.66 -21.04
N PHE A 388 1.66 -25.83 -20.79
CA PHE A 388 1.55 -26.93 -21.76
C PHE A 388 0.56 -26.63 -22.90
N LEU A 389 -0.57 -25.95 -22.64
CA LEU A 389 -1.52 -25.54 -23.70
C LEU A 389 -1.00 -24.39 -24.59
N ARG A 390 0.04 -23.67 -24.14
CA ARG A 390 0.68 -22.60 -24.92
C ARG A 390 1.89 -23.09 -25.73
N THR A 391 2.38 -24.29 -25.47
CA THR A 391 3.47 -24.95 -26.21
C THR A 391 2.97 -25.99 -27.22
N THR A 392 1.65 -26.25 -27.26
CA THR A 392 0.98 -27.17 -28.18
C THR A 392 0.03 -26.48 -29.17
N LYS A 393 0.11 -25.16 -29.26
CA LYS A 393 -0.40 -24.35 -30.38
C LYS A 393 0.77 -23.59 -30.97
#